data_AF-A0A260BDC2-F1
#
_entry.id   AF-A0A260BDC2-F1
#
_cell.length_a   1.000
_cell.length_b   1.000
_cell.length_c   1.000
_cell.angle_alpha   90.00
_cell.angle_beta   90.00
_cell.angle_gamma   90.00
#
_symmetry.space_group_name_H-M   'P 1'
#
loop_
_entity.id
_entity.type
_entity.pdbx_description
1 polymer ?
#
loop_
_entity_poly.entity_id
_entity_poly.type
_entity_poly.pdbx_seq_one_letter_code
_entity_poly.pdbx_strand_id
1 'polypeptide(L)'
;MFYEHLPSSRFVVVEVMIGPQPEVPDIRTAGEFCLMVSSAMSRVANIDYAEPHVDIHSFDLERGTTEFPDPLLTTHRLGKFYLLCGGDFVHTIGLSLLEEQPKVVSPAVLARSAAEYSSRSWYISDPEDTVDTRLAKMIKLVGSGLAEAGFSDPRLDPVDAQFASGFNRWVSQQKQLPKLPKPNYKKLIELMVPEIGGQEYDALSGYVHASAVTVIGAVIGVQLELNSRRLNAWKQVAFATLGGISAASRMELLRTGSVSQEVSELSSAWRQLVHSYESVIDRVLPSDGARIAEADRAFRDQFPDS
;
A
#
# COMPACT_ATOMS: atom_id res chain seq x y z
N MET A 1 10.96 4.46 28.08
CA MET A 1 11.58 5.75 28.47
C MET A 1 12.41 6.15 27.25
N PHE A 2 11.94 6.89 26.25
CA PHE A 2 11.11 8.10 26.21
C PHE A 2 10.01 8.00 25.14
N TYR A 3 8.75 8.18 25.56
CA TYR A 3 7.66 8.64 24.70
C TYR A 3 6.97 9.74 25.51
N GLU A 4 7.65 10.87 25.66
CA GLU A 4 7.07 12.06 26.28
C GLU A 4 6.50 12.96 25.18
N HIS A 5 5.19 13.19 25.31
CA HIS A 5 4.42 14.30 24.76
C HIS A 5 4.59 14.62 23.27
N LEU A 6 3.86 13.88 22.42
CA LEU A 6 3.29 14.50 21.24
C LEU A 6 2.16 15.45 21.70
N PRO A 7 2.19 16.75 21.38
CA PRO A 7 1.13 17.68 21.73
C PRO A 7 -0.19 17.25 21.09
N SER A 8 -1.29 17.84 21.57
CA SER A 8 -2.65 17.78 21.01
C SER A 8 -2.78 18.37 19.59
N SER A 9 -1.78 18.20 18.73
CA SER A 9 -1.68 18.67 17.34
C SER A 9 -2.54 17.86 16.35
N ARG A 10 -3.18 16.76 16.80
CA ARG A 10 -3.98 15.87 15.95
C ARG A 10 -5.16 16.55 15.22
N PHE A 11 -5.65 17.69 15.72
CA PHE A 11 -6.83 18.36 15.16
C PHE A 11 -6.52 19.60 14.31
N VAL A 12 -5.30 20.14 14.37
CA VAL A 12 -4.94 21.39 13.66
C VAL A 12 -4.69 21.13 12.17
N VAL A 13 -4.22 19.94 11.79
CA VAL A 13 -3.92 19.61 10.37
C VAL A 13 -5.20 19.58 9.51
N VAL A 14 -6.35 19.26 10.10
CA VAL A 14 -7.63 19.19 9.37
C VAL A 14 -8.24 20.58 9.15
N GLU A 15 -8.09 21.51 10.10
CA GLU A 15 -8.63 22.88 9.98
C GLU A 15 -7.80 23.79 9.04
N VAL A 16 -6.50 23.53 8.87
CA VAL A 16 -5.63 24.33 7.97
C VAL A 16 -5.95 24.11 6.48
N MET A 17 -6.76 23.12 6.12
CA MET A 17 -7.10 22.81 4.72
C MET A 17 -8.26 23.63 4.14
N ILE A 18 -8.88 24.55 4.90
CA ILE A 18 -10.11 25.26 4.53
C ILE A 18 -9.85 26.77 4.38
N GLY A 19 -8.90 27.13 3.51
CA GLY A 19 -8.63 28.52 3.11
C GLY A 19 -8.95 28.77 1.63
N PRO A 20 -9.38 29.99 1.24
CA PRO A 20 -9.66 30.28 -0.16
C PRO A 20 -8.37 30.66 -0.89
N GLN A 21 -7.62 29.68 -1.44
CA GLN A 21 -6.60 29.92 -2.46
C GLN A 21 -6.46 28.72 -3.45
N PRO A 22 -6.04 28.97 -4.71
CA PRO A 22 -6.17 28.05 -5.84
C PRO A 22 -4.89 27.24 -6.14
N GLU A 23 -4.13 26.85 -5.12
CA GLU A 23 -2.82 26.20 -5.30
C GLU A 23 -2.87 24.70 -4.96
N VAL A 24 -2.03 23.91 -5.65
CA VAL A 24 -1.80 22.50 -5.31
C VAL A 24 -1.45 22.42 -3.82
N PRO A 25 -2.15 21.61 -3.01
CA PRO A 25 -1.89 21.54 -1.57
C PRO A 25 -0.41 21.25 -1.29
N ASP A 26 0.13 21.83 -0.20
CA ASP A 26 1.54 21.66 0.16
C ASP A 26 1.88 20.18 0.30
N ILE A 27 2.91 19.73 -0.42
CA ILE A 27 3.36 18.34 -0.42
C ILE A 27 3.79 17.88 0.99
N ARG A 28 4.15 18.81 1.87
CA ARG A 28 4.44 18.51 3.29
C ARG A 28 3.20 17.98 4.02
N THR A 29 2.01 18.53 3.73
CA THR A 29 0.74 18.02 4.26
C THR A 29 0.50 16.57 3.84
N ALA A 30 0.86 16.21 2.60
CA ALA A 30 0.82 14.83 2.12
C ALA A 30 1.77 13.93 2.93
N GLY A 31 2.98 14.43 3.20
CA GLY A 31 3.98 13.75 4.01
C GLY A 31 3.50 13.47 5.43
N GLU A 32 2.96 14.49 6.11
CA GLU A 32 2.37 14.35 7.45
C GLU A 32 1.20 13.36 7.47
N PHE A 33 0.35 13.38 6.44
CA PHE A 33 -0.75 12.43 6.31
C PHE A 33 -0.25 10.98 6.20
N CYS A 34 0.80 10.73 5.40
CA CYS A 34 1.46 9.43 5.36
C CYS A 34 1.98 8.98 6.74
N LEU A 35 2.58 9.90 7.52
CA LEU A 35 3.06 9.56 8.86
C LEU A 35 1.91 9.18 9.80
N MET A 36 0.77 9.88 9.73
CA MET A 36 -0.42 9.52 10.51
C MET A 36 -0.98 8.16 10.13
N VAL A 37 -1.10 7.89 8.82
CA VAL A 37 -1.63 6.61 8.30
C VAL A 37 -0.71 5.44 8.65
N SER A 38 0.60 5.56 8.43
CA SER A 38 1.56 4.51 8.81
C SER A 38 1.54 4.21 10.31
N SER A 39 1.39 5.24 11.15
CA SER A 39 1.22 5.08 12.59
C SER A 39 -0.06 4.31 12.96
N ALA A 40 -1.17 4.58 12.28
CA ALA A 40 -2.42 3.84 12.47
C ALA A 40 -2.31 2.38 12.01
N MET A 41 -1.68 2.13 10.86
CA MET A 41 -1.40 0.78 10.37
C MET A 41 -0.57 -0.02 11.38
N SER A 42 0.46 0.58 11.96
CA SER A 42 1.30 -0.06 12.98
C SER A 42 0.52 -0.37 14.28
N ARG A 43 -0.34 0.54 14.74
CA ARG A 43 -1.22 0.29 15.90
C ARG A 43 -2.17 -0.89 15.63
N VAL A 44 -2.89 -0.85 14.51
CA VAL A 44 -3.83 -1.92 14.14
C VAL A 44 -3.13 -3.26 13.99
N ALA A 45 -1.95 -3.28 13.35
CA ALA A 45 -1.14 -4.48 13.19
C ALA A 45 -0.77 -5.14 14.54
N ASN A 46 -0.68 -4.36 15.61
CA ASN A 46 -0.34 -4.82 16.96
C ASN A 46 -1.54 -5.10 17.87
N ILE A 47 -2.79 -4.99 17.37
CA ILE A 47 -3.96 -5.54 18.07
C ILE A 47 -3.78 -7.05 18.22
N ASP A 48 -4.16 -7.61 19.36
CA ASP A 48 -4.08 -9.05 19.61
C ASP A 48 -4.82 -9.86 18.54
N TYR A 49 -4.29 -11.05 18.25
CA TYR A 49 -4.89 -11.93 17.26
C TYR A 49 -6.23 -12.47 17.76
N ALA A 50 -7.26 -12.34 16.93
CA ALA A 50 -8.58 -12.88 17.19
C ALA A 50 -9.20 -13.35 15.88
N GLU A 51 -9.89 -14.49 15.93
CA GLU A 51 -10.72 -15.02 14.84
C GLU A 51 -12.17 -15.10 15.34
N PRO A 52 -13.15 -14.56 14.59
CA PRO A 52 -14.55 -14.66 14.97
C PRO A 52 -14.98 -16.10 15.22
N HIS A 53 -15.56 -16.34 16.41
CA HIS A 53 -16.14 -17.63 16.82
C HIS A 53 -15.16 -18.82 16.91
N VAL A 54 -13.84 -18.59 16.82
CA VAL A 54 -12.83 -19.64 16.84
C VAL A 54 -11.71 -19.27 17.82
N ASP A 55 -11.39 -20.19 18.74
CA ASP A 55 -10.17 -20.10 19.53
C ASP A 55 -8.97 -20.54 18.67
N ILE A 56 -8.05 -19.60 18.40
CA ILE A 56 -6.93 -19.82 17.48
C ILE A 56 -6.05 -20.98 17.96
N HIS A 57 -5.77 -21.05 19.27
CA HIS A 57 -4.88 -22.07 19.81
C HIS A 57 -5.48 -23.48 19.68
N SER A 58 -6.75 -23.64 20.05
CA SER A 58 -7.47 -24.92 19.92
C SER A 58 -7.58 -25.34 18.46
N PHE A 59 -7.83 -24.38 17.55
CA PHE A 59 -7.85 -24.66 16.12
C PHE A 59 -6.50 -25.15 15.60
N ASP A 60 -5.41 -24.48 15.99
CA ASP A 60 -4.05 -24.82 15.57
C ASP A 60 -3.62 -26.19 16.12
N LEU A 61 -4.01 -26.55 17.34
CA LEU A 61 -3.78 -27.90 17.88
C LEU A 61 -4.50 -29.00 17.08
N GLU A 62 -5.68 -28.71 16.52
CA GLU A 62 -6.44 -29.66 15.70
C GLU A 62 -5.88 -29.79 14.28
N ARG A 63 -5.51 -28.66 13.66
CA ARG A 63 -5.20 -28.58 12.22
C ARG A 63 -3.71 -28.46 11.88
N GLY A 64 -2.88 -28.15 12.87
CA GLY A 64 -1.43 -28.05 12.74
C GLY A 64 -0.73 -29.41 12.69
N THR A 65 0.52 -29.40 12.25
CA THR A 65 1.42 -30.56 12.30
C THR A 65 2.77 -30.17 12.85
N THR A 66 3.67 -31.14 13.06
CA THR A 66 5.05 -30.83 13.46
C THR A 66 5.77 -29.91 12.46
N GLU A 67 5.47 -30.04 11.17
CA GLU A 67 6.06 -29.20 10.12
C GLU A 67 5.40 -27.81 10.00
N PHE A 68 4.13 -27.68 10.40
CA PHE A 68 3.40 -26.42 10.34
C PHE A 68 2.41 -26.34 11.51
N PRO A 69 2.89 -25.98 12.72
CA PRO A 69 2.14 -26.18 13.96
C PRO A 69 1.01 -25.19 14.18
N ASP A 70 1.16 -23.95 13.72
CA ASP A 70 0.22 -22.87 14.02
C ASP A 70 -0.39 -22.27 12.73
N PRO A 71 -1.20 -23.02 11.95
CA PRO A 71 -1.64 -22.57 10.64
C PRO A 71 -2.49 -21.29 10.65
N LEU A 72 -3.42 -21.16 11.59
CA LEU A 72 -4.28 -20.00 11.72
C LEU A 72 -3.52 -18.83 12.34
N LEU A 73 -2.74 -19.05 13.40
CA LEU A 73 -1.88 -18.00 13.94
C LEU A 73 -0.88 -17.48 12.90
N THR A 74 -0.30 -18.36 12.08
CA THR A 74 0.60 -17.98 10.98
C THR A 74 -0.15 -17.17 9.92
N THR A 75 -1.41 -17.49 9.64
CA THR A 75 -2.29 -16.72 8.76
C THR A 75 -2.50 -15.29 9.29
N HIS A 76 -2.79 -15.15 10.59
CA HIS A 76 -2.93 -13.84 11.24
C HIS A 76 -1.61 -13.05 11.27
N ARG A 77 -0.48 -13.72 11.54
CA ARG A 77 0.87 -13.15 11.47
C ARG A 77 1.19 -12.66 10.06
N LEU A 78 0.85 -13.43 9.04
CA LEU A 78 1.07 -13.06 7.64
C LEU A 78 0.32 -11.77 7.30
N GLY A 79 -0.96 -11.68 7.68
CA GLY A 79 -1.73 -10.43 7.55
C GLY A 79 -1.06 -9.26 8.27
N LYS A 80 -0.67 -9.45 9.54
CA LYS A 80 0.07 -8.44 10.34
C LYS A 80 1.31 -7.94 9.61
N PHE A 81 2.18 -8.83 9.16
CA PHE A 81 3.43 -8.44 8.52
C PHE A 81 3.21 -7.76 7.16
N TYR A 82 2.19 -8.17 6.40
CA TYR A 82 1.80 -7.41 5.21
C TYR A 82 1.36 -5.98 5.54
N LEU A 83 0.57 -5.79 6.61
CA LEU A 83 0.16 -4.45 7.04
C LEU A 83 1.34 -3.61 7.53
N LEU A 84 2.25 -4.19 8.34
CA LEU A 84 3.44 -3.50 8.82
C LEU A 84 4.34 -3.05 7.67
N CYS A 85 4.69 -3.96 6.76
CA CYS A 85 5.53 -3.62 5.61
C CYS A 85 4.86 -2.56 4.72
N GLY A 86 3.54 -2.66 4.49
CA GLY A 86 2.78 -1.61 3.83
C GLY A 86 2.91 -0.25 4.54
N GLY A 87 2.83 -0.27 5.87
CA GLY A 87 3.02 0.89 6.72
C GLY A 87 4.41 1.48 6.66
N ASP A 88 5.46 0.65 6.59
CA ASP A 88 6.86 1.09 6.46
C ASP A 88 7.08 1.83 5.14
N PHE A 89 6.48 1.35 4.03
CA PHE A 89 6.52 2.07 2.76
C PHE A 89 5.78 3.41 2.83
N VAL A 90 4.57 3.45 3.42
CA VAL A 90 3.83 4.70 3.63
C VAL A 90 4.62 5.68 4.49
N HIS A 91 5.25 5.19 5.56
CA HIS A 91 6.10 6.00 6.44
C HIS A 91 7.28 6.61 5.68
N THR A 92 7.94 5.79 4.85
CA THR A 92 9.10 6.22 4.04
C THR A 92 8.71 7.26 3.00
N ILE A 93 7.52 7.14 2.38
CA ILE A 93 6.96 8.20 1.52
C ILE A 93 6.80 9.48 2.34
N GLY A 94 6.21 9.39 3.53
CA GLY A 94 6.02 10.52 4.43
C GLY A 94 7.32 11.28 4.71
N LEU A 95 8.36 10.57 5.12
CA LEU A 95 9.69 11.16 5.35
C LEU A 95 10.28 11.78 4.08
N SER A 96 10.18 11.08 2.94
CA SER A 96 10.74 11.54 1.66
C SER A 96 10.11 12.85 1.17
N LEU A 97 8.81 13.07 1.45
CA LEU A 97 8.10 14.29 1.05
C LEU A 97 8.35 15.48 1.97
N LEU A 98 8.90 15.25 3.16
CA LEU A 98 9.29 16.29 4.10
C LEU A 98 10.73 16.79 3.87
N GLU A 99 11.50 16.12 3.02
CA GLU A 99 12.83 16.56 2.61
C GLU A 99 12.77 17.79 1.68
N GLU A 100 13.78 18.66 1.77
CA GLU A 100 13.88 19.86 0.92
C GLU A 100 14.09 19.54 -0.57
N GLN A 101 14.65 18.36 -0.89
CA GLN A 101 14.88 17.94 -2.26
C GLN A 101 13.73 17.07 -2.77
N PRO A 102 13.00 17.49 -3.82
CA PRO A 102 11.87 16.73 -4.32
C PRO A 102 12.31 15.36 -4.88
N LYS A 103 11.90 14.28 -4.21
CA LYS A 103 12.03 12.92 -4.73
C LYS A 103 10.84 12.63 -5.66
N VAL A 104 11.11 12.37 -6.93
CA VAL A 104 10.04 12.16 -7.93
C VAL A 104 9.81 10.70 -8.28
N VAL A 105 10.86 9.88 -8.22
CA VAL A 105 10.78 8.45 -8.58
C VAL A 105 10.52 7.58 -7.35
N SER A 106 11.19 7.85 -6.23
CA SER A 106 11.10 7.00 -5.05
C SER A 106 9.68 6.89 -4.48
N PRO A 107 8.90 7.99 -4.32
CA PRO A 107 7.53 7.89 -3.84
C PRO A 107 6.63 7.04 -4.74
N ALA A 108 6.87 7.02 -6.05
CA ALA A 108 6.11 6.22 -7.00
C ALA A 108 6.32 4.72 -6.78
N VAL A 109 7.58 4.30 -6.62
CA VAL A 109 7.95 2.90 -6.34
C VAL A 109 7.40 2.47 -4.98
N LEU A 110 7.60 3.29 -3.96
CA LEU A 110 7.14 3.03 -2.59
C LEU A 110 5.62 2.95 -2.51
N ALA A 111 4.90 3.83 -3.22
CA ALA A 111 3.43 3.81 -3.23
C ALA A 111 2.89 2.52 -3.83
N ARG A 112 3.56 2.02 -4.88
CA ARG A 112 3.21 0.73 -5.46
C ARG A 112 3.44 -0.43 -4.50
N SER A 113 4.60 -0.48 -3.85
CA SER A 113 4.88 -1.50 -2.84
C SER A 113 3.89 -1.41 -1.67
N ALA A 114 3.60 -0.21 -1.16
CA ALA A 114 2.61 0.00 -0.10
C ALA A 114 1.24 -0.59 -0.47
N ALA A 115 0.76 -0.35 -1.68
CA ALA A 115 -0.53 -0.88 -2.16
C ALA A 115 -0.51 -2.41 -2.34
N GLU A 116 0.56 -2.99 -2.88
CA GLU A 116 0.68 -4.43 -3.05
C GLU A 116 0.67 -5.16 -1.70
N TYR A 117 1.46 -4.70 -0.73
CA TYR A 117 1.47 -5.26 0.63
C TYR A 117 0.13 -5.05 1.33
N SER A 118 -0.42 -3.84 1.29
CA SER A 118 -1.75 -3.54 1.85
C SER A 118 -2.83 -4.44 1.24
N SER A 119 -2.79 -4.70 -0.07
CA SER A 119 -3.77 -5.57 -0.74
C SER A 119 -3.73 -7.01 -0.24
N ARG A 120 -2.56 -7.53 0.16
CA ARG A 120 -2.43 -8.88 0.73
C ARG A 120 -2.96 -8.94 2.15
N SER A 121 -2.66 -7.93 2.95
CA SER A 121 -3.25 -7.75 4.28
C SER A 121 -4.78 -7.66 4.18
N TRP A 122 -5.29 -6.80 3.31
CA TRP A 122 -6.71 -6.62 3.08
C TRP A 122 -7.37 -7.94 2.64
N TYR A 123 -6.75 -8.65 1.70
CA TYR A 123 -7.28 -9.91 1.18
C TYR A 123 -7.41 -10.99 2.27
N ILE A 124 -6.39 -11.14 3.11
CA ILE A 124 -6.36 -12.19 4.14
C ILE A 124 -7.14 -11.82 5.40
N SER A 125 -7.46 -10.53 5.61
CA SER A 125 -8.13 -10.05 6.82
C SER A 125 -9.62 -9.77 6.63
N ASP A 126 -10.27 -10.33 5.61
CA ASP A 126 -11.70 -10.11 5.37
C ASP A 126 -12.57 -10.67 6.52
N PRO A 127 -13.34 -9.83 7.25
CA PRO A 127 -14.16 -10.28 8.39
C PRO A 127 -15.31 -11.21 7.97
N GLU A 128 -15.72 -11.18 6.71
CA GLU A 128 -16.80 -12.03 6.19
C GLU A 128 -16.30 -13.44 5.80
N ASP A 129 -14.98 -13.65 5.75
CA ASP A 129 -14.42 -14.97 5.49
C ASP A 129 -14.65 -15.91 6.68
N THR A 130 -14.97 -17.16 6.37
CA THR A 130 -14.80 -18.25 7.33
C THR A 130 -13.33 -18.53 7.61
N VAL A 131 -13.02 -19.14 8.75
CA VAL A 131 -11.66 -19.59 9.11
C VAL A 131 -11.00 -20.43 8.00
N ASP A 132 -11.74 -21.37 7.40
CA ASP A 132 -11.25 -22.22 6.31
C ASP A 132 -10.98 -21.42 5.03
N THR A 133 -11.79 -20.39 4.75
CA THR A 133 -11.55 -19.47 3.62
C THR A 133 -10.25 -18.69 3.85
N ARG A 134 -10.03 -18.18 5.06
CA ARG A 134 -8.81 -17.45 5.42
C ARG A 134 -7.55 -18.30 5.29
N LEU A 135 -7.61 -19.54 5.76
CA LEU A 135 -6.52 -20.51 5.58
C LEU A 135 -6.26 -20.82 4.11
N ALA A 136 -7.31 -21.01 3.31
CA ALA A 136 -7.17 -21.21 1.88
C ALA A 136 -6.50 -19.99 1.20
N LYS A 137 -6.82 -18.76 1.63
CA LYS A 137 -6.14 -17.54 1.16
C LYS A 137 -4.66 -17.54 1.51
N MET A 138 -4.29 -17.88 2.75
CA MET A 138 -2.89 -18.04 3.17
C MET A 138 -2.15 -19.04 2.28
N ILE A 139 -2.76 -20.21 2.03
CA ILE A 139 -2.17 -21.25 1.18
C ILE A 139 -1.89 -20.72 -0.23
N LYS A 140 -2.80 -19.92 -0.79
CA LYS A 140 -2.61 -19.34 -2.12
C LYS A 140 -1.49 -18.31 -2.15
N LEU A 141 -1.34 -17.51 -1.10
CA LEU A 141 -0.27 -16.51 -1.01
C LEU A 141 1.09 -17.20 -0.87
N VAL A 142 1.24 -18.12 0.09
CA VAL A 142 2.49 -18.86 0.30
C VAL A 142 2.84 -19.69 -0.93
N GLY A 143 1.89 -20.46 -1.47
CA GLY A 143 2.11 -21.26 -2.67
C GLY A 143 2.51 -20.42 -3.90
N SER A 144 1.97 -19.20 -4.04
CA SER A 144 2.40 -18.28 -5.10
C SER A 144 3.83 -17.79 -4.88
N GLY A 145 4.18 -17.43 -3.65
CA GLY A 145 5.52 -16.99 -3.29
C GLY A 145 6.57 -18.09 -3.49
N LEU A 146 6.26 -19.33 -3.11
CA LEU A 146 7.13 -20.49 -3.35
C LEU A 146 7.39 -20.72 -4.84
N ALA A 147 6.35 -20.61 -5.67
CA ALA A 147 6.49 -20.76 -7.12
C ALA A 147 7.32 -19.64 -7.74
N GLU A 148 7.10 -18.39 -7.30
CA GLU A 148 7.82 -17.21 -7.81
C GLU A 148 9.28 -17.17 -7.39
N ALA A 149 9.59 -17.62 -6.17
CA ALA A 149 10.96 -17.72 -5.67
C ALA A 149 11.70 -18.98 -6.17
N GLY A 150 11.07 -19.78 -7.04
CA GLY A 150 11.71 -20.92 -7.66
C GLY A 150 12.01 -22.05 -6.67
N PHE A 151 11.16 -22.29 -5.68
CA PHE A 151 11.36 -23.37 -4.68
C PHE A 151 11.29 -24.80 -5.26
N SER A 152 11.13 -24.93 -6.57
CA SER A 152 11.34 -26.17 -7.32
C SER A 152 12.78 -26.32 -7.86
N ASP A 153 13.66 -25.34 -7.64
CA ASP A 153 15.06 -25.39 -8.06
C ASP A 153 15.86 -26.34 -7.15
N PRO A 154 16.57 -27.34 -7.69
CA PRO A 154 17.39 -28.26 -6.89
C PRO A 154 18.57 -27.57 -6.17
N ARG A 155 18.86 -26.30 -6.46
CA ARG A 155 19.92 -25.50 -5.83
C ARG A 155 19.41 -24.62 -4.68
N LEU A 156 18.15 -24.76 -4.31
CA LEU A 156 17.55 -24.02 -3.21
C LEU A 156 18.30 -24.28 -1.89
N ASP A 157 18.34 -23.27 -1.02
CA ASP A 157 18.88 -23.43 0.32
C ASP A 157 18.15 -24.59 1.06
N PRO A 158 18.86 -25.46 1.79
CA PRO A 158 18.24 -26.59 2.47
C PRO A 158 17.13 -26.22 3.45
N VAL A 159 17.23 -25.07 4.11
CA VAL A 159 16.21 -24.58 5.06
C VAL A 159 14.93 -24.21 4.32
N ASP A 160 15.07 -23.51 3.20
CA ASP A 160 13.96 -23.15 2.32
C ASP A 160 13.30 -24.38 1.69
N ALA A 161 14.11 -25.37 1.27
CA ALA A 161 13.63 -26.64 0.74
C ALA A 161 12.85 -27.44 1.79
N GLN A 162 13.32 -27.44 3.04
CA GLN A 162 12.65 -28.09 4.16
C GLN A 162 11.32 -27.41 4.46
N PHE A 163 11.29 -26.07 4.51
CA PHE A 163 10.06 -25.31 4.72
C PHE A 163 9.02 -25.61 3.63
N ALA A 164 9.39 -25.51 2.35
CA ALA A 164 8.45 -25.76 1.26
C ALA A 164 7.94 -27.21 1.25
N SER A 165 8.81 -28.18 1.54
CA SER A 165 8.42 -29.59 1.63
C SER A 165 7.44 -29.83 2.78
N GLY A 166 7.71 -29.26 3.96
CA GLY A 166 6.83 -29.33 5.12
C GLY A 166 5.47 -28.67 4.88
N PHE A 167 5.50 -27.46 4.31
CA PHE A 167 4.30 -26.72 3.94
C PHE A 167 3.43 -27.49 2.93
N ASN A 168 4.03 -27.99 1.84
CA ASN A 168 3.30 -28.75 0.82
C ASN A 168 2.70 -30.06 1.37
N ARG A 169 3.42 -30.73 2.29
CA ARG A 169 2.90 -31.91 2.99
C ARG A 169 1.68 -31.55 3.83
N TRP A 170 1.76 -30.50 4.64
CA TRP A 170 0.63 -30.01 5.43
C TRP A 170 -0.57 -29.66 4.52
N VAL A 171 -0.35 -28.88 3.45
CA VAL A 171 -1.41 -28.52 2.48
C VAL A 171 -2.10 -29.74 1.88
N SER A 172 -1.35 -30.82 1.56
CA SER A 172 -1.91 -32.04 0.97
C SER A 172 -2.91 -32.77 1.88
N GLN A 173 -2.85 -32.50 3.19
CA GLN A 173 -3.75 -33.07 4.20
C GLN A 173 -5.03 -32.23 4.35
N GLN A 174 -5.02 -30.96 3.94
CA GLN A 174 -6.14 -30.02 4.08
C GLN A 174 -7.16 -30.11 2.92
N LYS A 175 -7.66 -31.31 2.62
CA LYS A 175 -8.51 -31.57 1.44
C LYS A 175 -9.90 -30.91 1.50
N GLN A 176 -10.35 -30.55 2.69
CA GLN A 176 -11.64 -29.95 2.99
C GLN A 176 -11.69 -28.44 2.75
N LEU A 177 -10.54 -27.78 2.56
CA LEU A 177 -10.48 -26.33 2.37
C LEU A 177 -11.05 -25.90 1.01
N PRO A 178 -11.68 -24.72 0.94
CA PRO A 178 -12.23 -24.21 -0.31
C PRO A 178 -11.12 -23.95 -1.35
N LYS A 179 -11.43 -24.24 -2.62
CA LYS A 179 -10.52 -23.97 -3.74
C LYS A 179 -10.66 -22.52 -4.19
N LEU A 180 -9.65 -21.71 -3.89
CA LEU A 180 -9.59 -20.30 -4.30
C LEU A 180 -8.70 -20.08 -5.54
N PRO A 181 -9.00 -19.07 -6.38
CA PRO A 181 -8.12 -18.67 -7.48
C PRO A 181 -6.81 -18.06 -6.96
N LYS A 182 -5.75 -18.05 -7.80
CA LYS A 182 -4.50 -17.32 -7.48
C LYS A 182 -4.82 -15.83 -7.36
N PRO A 183 -4.45 -15.16 -6.27
CA PRO A 183 -4.80 -13.76 -6.07
C PRO A 183 -3.87 -12.85 -6.89
N ASN A 184 -4.46 -12.03 -7.77
CA ASN A 184 -3.76 -11.06 -8.61
C ASN A 184 -3.69 -9.69 -7.92
N TYR A 185 -2.51 -9.08 -7.84
CA TYR A 185 -2.31 -7.80 -7.14
C TYR A 185 -3.21 -6.68 -7.68
N LYS A 186 -3.20 -6.46 -9.00
CA LYS A 186 -4.03 -5.43 -9.65
C LYS A 186 -5.51 -5.60 -9.30
N LYS A 187 -6.04 -6.82 -9.44
CA LYS A 187 -7.45 -7.10 -9.14
C LYS A 187 -7.78 -6.89 -7.66
N LEU A 188 -6.88 -7.27 -6.75
CA LEU A 188 -7.10 -7.02 -5.31
C LEU A 188 -7.07 -5.52 -4.99
N ILE A 189 -6.14 -4.78 -5.61
CA ILE A 189 -6.03 -3.34 -5.43
C ILE A 189 -7.26 -2.63 -5.99
N GLU A 190 -7.73 -3.00 -7.19
CA GLU A 190 -8.99 -2.49 -7.76
C GLU A 190 -10.20 -2.74 -6.85
N LEU A 191 -10.25 -3.87 -6.14
CA LEU A 191 -11.33 -4.13 -5.18
C LEU A 191 -11.15 -3.36 -3.86
N MET A 192 -9.90 -3.15 -3.43
CA MET A 192 -9.56 -2.48 -2.17
C MET A 192 -9.72 -0.96 -2.27
N VAL A 193 -9.42 -0.38 -3.44
CA VAL A 193 -9.38 1.06 -3.71
C VAL A 193 -9.96 1.35 -5.11
N PRO A 194 -11.26 1.12 -5.33
CA PRO A 194 -11.88 1.13 -6.65
C PRO A 194 -11.79 2.48 -7.39
N GLU A 195 -11.62 3.58 -6.67
CA GLU A 195 -11.60 4.92 -7.23
C GLU A 195 -10.34 5.18 -8.09
N ILE A 196 -9.19 4.65 -7.68
CA ILE A 196 -7.90 4.93 -8.32
C ILE A 196 -7.04 3.69 -8.57
N GLY A 197 -7.44 2.53 -8.03
CA GLY A 197 -6.59 1.36 -7.87
C GLY A 197 -5.98 0.81 -9.14
N GLY A 198 -6.82 0.48 -10.12
CA GLY A 198 -6.35 -0.14 -11.38
C GLY A 198 -5.51 0.81 -12.23
N GLN A 199 -5.92 2.07 -12.31
CA GLN A 199 -5.22 3.09 -13.09
C GLN A 199 -3.84 3.40 -12.50
N GLU A 200 -3.76 3.68 -11.20
CA GLU A 200 -2.48 4.01 -10.55
C GLU A 200 -1.56 2.79 -10.48
N TYR A 201 -2.12 1.58 -10.34
CA TYR A 201 -1.33 0.37 -10.50
C TYR A 201 -0.62 0.35 -11.85
N ASP A 202 -1.34 0.47 -12.96
CA ASP A 202 -0.70 0.43 -14.28
C ASP A 202 0.29 1.59 -14.48
N ALA A 203 -0.06 2.80 -14.04
CA ALA A 203 0.79 3.99 -14.18
C ALA A 203 2.14 3.85 -13.44
N LEU A 204 2.14 3.22 -12.26
CA LEU A 204 3.35 3.07 -11.45
C LEU A 204 4.27 1.91 -11.90
N SER A 205 3.77 1.02 -12.75
CA SER A 205 4.53 -0.13 -13.27
C SER A 205 5.85 0.28 -13.94
N GLY A 206 5.83 1.39 -14.70
CA GLY A 206 7.04 1.91 -15.35
C GLY A 206 8.15 2.33 -14.37
N TYR A 207 7.79 2.86 -13.20
CA TYR A 207 8.76 3.23 -12.17
C TYR A 207 9.35 2.00 -11.47
N VAL A 208 8.51 1.02 -11.12
CA VAL A 208 8.93 -0.21 -10.44
C VAL A 208 9.88 -1.04 -11.31
N HIS A 209 9.65 -1.08 -12.62
CA HIS A 209 10.49 -1.83 -13.55
C HIS A 209 11.63 -1.00 -14.18
N ALA A 210 11.91 0.19 -13.62
CA ALA A 210 12.98 1.07 -14.08
C ALA A 210 12.93 1.35 -15.61
N SER A 211 11.72 1.55 -16.15
CA SER A 211 11.53 1.91 -17.56
C SER A 211 12.26 3.21 -17.87
N ALA A 212 13.23 3.17 -18.79
CA ALA A 212 14.02 4.33 -19.18
C ALA A 212 13.14 5.50 -19.63
N VAL A 213 12.06 5.22 -20.37
CA VAL A 213 11.10 6.24 -20.84
C VAL A 213 10.41 6.92 -19.64
N THR A 214 10.00 6.14 -18.65
CA THR A 214 9.35 6.67 -17.44
C THR A 214 10.31 7.53 -16.63
N VAL A 215 11.55 7.09 -16.46
CA VAL A 215 12.58 7.82 -15.70
C VAL A 215 12.98 9.11 -16.41
N ILE A 216 13.26 9.08 -17.72
CA ILE A 216 13.59 10.28 -18.51
C ILE A 216 12.43 11.28 -18.47
N GLY A 217 11.18 10.81 -18.63
CA GLY A 217 10.01 11.68 -18.51
C GLY A 217 9.94 12.37 -17.15
N ALA A 218 10.25 11.65 -16.06
CA ALA A 218 10.32 12.22 -14.72
C ALA A 218 11.42 13.29 -14.59
N VAL A 219 12.61 13.03 -15.12
CA VAL A 219 13.74 13.99 -15.14
C VAL A 219 13.35 15.27 -15.89
N ILE A 220 12.82 15.14 -17.11
CA ILE A 220 12.38 16.28 -17.92
C ILE A 220 11.30 17.08 -17.17
N GLY A 221 10.34 16.38 -16.55
CA GLY A 221 9.28 17.05 -15.79
C GLY A 221 9.78 17.82 -14.57
N VAL A 222 10.87 17.37 -13.93
CA VAL A 222 11.54 18.12 -12.86
C VAL A 222 12.27 19.33 -13.43
N GLN A 223 13.01 19.15 -14.52
CA GLN A 223 13.76 20.24 -15.17
C GLN A 223 12.85 21.38 -15.65
N LEU A 224 11.65 21.04 -16.14
CA LEU A 224 10.64 22.00 -16.58
C LEU A 224 9.71 22.49 -15.44
N GLU A 225 9.96 22.05 -14.20
CA GLU A 225 9.16 22.39 -13.02
C GLU A 225 7.65 22.18 -13.21
N LEU A 226 7.26 21.09 -13.88
CA LEU A 226 5.87 20.84 -14.23
C LEU A 226 5.01 20.61 -12.98
N ASN A 227 3.86 21.28 -12.93
CA ASN A 227 2.93 21.17 -11.80
C ASN A 227 2.34 19.76 -11.70
N SER A 228 2.19 19.05 -12.83
CA SER A 228 1.81 17.63 -12.90
C SER A 228 2.71 16.72 -12.07
N ARG A 229 3.97 17.10 -11.78
CA ARG A 229 4.84 16.28 -10.92
C ARG A 229 4.43 16.34 -9.45
N ARG A 230 4.06 17.53 -8.96
CA ARG A 230 3.48 17.68 -7.62
C ARG A 230 2.14 16.94 -7.52
N LEU A 231 1.31 17.06 -8.57
CA LEU A 231 0.05 16.31 -8.66
C LEU A 231 0.27 14.79 -8.63
N ASN A 232 1.24 14.27 -9.38
CA ASN A 232 1.55 12.84 -9.37
C ASN A 232 2.03 12.35 -8.00
N ALA A 233 2.82 13.14 -7.27
CA ALA A 233 3.21 12.80 -5.90
C ALA A 233 2.00 12.69 -4.98
N TRP A 234 1.03 13.60 -5.10
CA TRP A 234 -0.25 13.52 -4.39
C TRP A 234 -1.06 12.27 -4.74
N LYS A 235 -1.13 11.88 -6.02
CA LYS A 235 -1.79 10.62 -6.44
C LYS A 235 -1.13 9.40 -5.82
N GLN A 236 0.21 9.38 -5.77
CA GLN A 236 0.97 8.30 -5.17
C GLN A 236 0.70 8.19 -3.66
N VAL A 237 0.66 9.33 -2.96
CA VAL A 237 0.28 9.38 -1.54
C VAL A 237 -1.15 8.87 -1.33
N ALA A 238 -2.09 9.38 -2.12
CA ALA A 238 -3.49 8.96 -2.09
C ALA A 238 -3.61 7.44 -2.26
N PHE A 239 -2.97 6.90 -3.30
CA PHE A 239 -2.95 5.47 -3.59
C PHE A 239 -2.37 4.62 -2.45
N ALA A 240 -1.23 5.02 -1.90
CA ALA A 240 -0.57 4.30 -0.81
C ALA A 240 -1.39 4.33 0.48
N THR A 241 -1.85 5.52 0.87
CA THR A 241 -2.59 5.75 2.11
C THR A 241 -3.98 5.14 2.09
N LEU A 242 -4.67 5.16 0.96
CA LEU A 242 -5.95 4.46 0.77
C LEU A 242 -5.81 2.97 0.98
N GLY A 243 -4.82 2.35 0.32
CA GLY A 243 -4.55 0.93 0.51
C GLY A 243 -4.30 0.62 1.98
N GLY A 244 -3.49 1.44 2.65
CA GLY A 244 -3.18 1.30 4.07
C GLY A 244 -4.38 1.43 4.99
N ILE A 245 -5.20 2.47 4.82
CA ILE A 245 -6.43 2.71 5.60
C ILE A 245 -7.43 1.58 5.38
N SER A 246 -7.67 1.16 4.13
CA SER A 246 -8.57 0.05 3.81
C SER A 246 -8.11 -1.27 4.42
N ALA A 247 -6.82 -1.59 4.33
CA ALA A 247 -6.25 -2.79 4.93
C ALA A 247 -6.31 -2.78 6.45
N ALA A 248 -6.00 -1.63 7.08
CA ALA A 248 -6.09 -1.43 8.52
C ALA A 248 -7.54 -1.57 9.01
N SER A 249 -8.50 -0.89 8.36
CA SER A 249 -9.93 -0.98 8.71
C SER A 249 -10.41 -2.43 8.70
N ARG A 250 -10.05 -3.18 7.65
CA ARG A 250 -10.46 -4.57 7.49
C ARG A 250 -9.82 -5.49 8.55
N MET A 251 -8.53 -5.30 8.86
CA MET A 251 -7.86 -6.05 9.93
C MET A 251 -8.41 -5.73 11.32
N GLU A 252 -8.68 -4.46 11.61
CA GLU A 252 -9.25 -4.03 12.88
C GLU A 252 -10.66 -4.61 13.06
N LEU A 253 -11.47 -4.60 12.01
CA LEU A 253 -12.79 -5.19 12.00
C LEU A 253 -12.75 -6.71 12.24
N LEU A 254 -11.80 -7.42 11.62
CA LEU A 254 -11.60 -8.85 11.88
C LEU A 254 -11.24 -9.13 13.34
N ARG A 255 -10.36 -8.33 13.94
CA ARG A 255 -9.82 -8.59 15.28
C ARG A 255 -10.72 -8.10 16.41
N THR A 256 -11.49 -7.03 16.19
CA THR A 256 -12.24 -6.35 17.25
C THR A 256 -13.75 -6.33 17.02
N GLY A 257 -14.22 -6.70 15.83
CA GLY A 257 -15.62 -6.55 15.44
C GLY A 257 -16.04 -5.09 15.17
N SER A 258 -15.10 -4.14 15.18
CA SER A 258 -15.35 -2.72 14.92
C SER A 258 -14.15 -2.04 14.26
N VAL A 259 -14.33 -0.79 13.82
CA VAL A 259 -13.24 0.07 13.33
C VAL A 259 -13.12 1.24 14.29
N SER A 260 -11.90 1.58 14.70
CA SER A 260 -11.66 2.69 15.61
C SER A 260 -12.07 4.02 15.01
N GLN A 261 -12.35 4.99 15.89
CA GLN A 261 -12.62 6.37 15.50
C GLN A 261 -11.45 6.95 14.69
N GLU A 262 -10.21 6.66 15.07
CA GLU A 262 -9.01 7.16 14.39
C GLU A 262 -8.93 6.71 12.93
N VAL A 263 -9.12 5.42 12.65
CA VAL A 263 -9.11 4.90 11.27
C VAL A 263 -10.28 5.46 10.46
N SER A 264 -11.44 5.64 11.10
CA SER A 264 -12.63 6.26 10.48
C SER A 264 -12.42 7.74 10.14
N GLU A 265 -11.73 8.48 11.01
CA GLU A 265 -11.35 9.88 10.81
C GLU A 265 -10.33 10.01 9.68
N LEU A 266 -9.30 9.15 9.63
CA LEU A 266 -8.33 9.13 8.53
C LEU A 266 -9.00 8.85 7.17
N SER A 267 -9.94 7.91 7.13
CA SER A 267 -10.74 7.63 5.94
C SER A 267 -11.55 8.86 5.48
N SER A 268 -12.16 9.57 6.44
CA SER A 268 -12.96 10.77 6.18
C SER A 268 -12.10 11.97 5.74
N ALA A 269 -10.98 12.21 6.42
CA ALA A 269 -10.01 13.25 6.10
C ALA A 269 -9.43 13.03 4.69
N TRP A 270 -9.14 11.79 4.34
CA TRP A 270 -8.72 11.48 2.98
C TRP A 270 -9.82 11.79 1.96
N ARG A 271 -11.06 11.34 2.16
CA ARG A 271 -12.16 11.65 1.20
C ARG A 271 -12.27 13.14 0.92
N GLN A 272 -12.13 13.98 1.94
CA GLN A 272 -12.12 15.43 1.78
C GLN A 272 -10.93 15.90 0.93
N LEU A 273 -9.74 15.37 1.21
CA LEU A 273 -8.52 15.70 0.46
C LEU A 273 -8.59 15.24 -1.01
N VAL A 274 -9.23 14.10 -1.33
CA VAL A 274 -9.52 13.69 -2.73
C VAL A 274 -10.31 14.77 -3.45
N HIS A 275 -11.42 15.20 -2.85
CA HIS A 275 -12.36 16.11 -3.49
C HIS A 275 -11.68 17.47 -3.74
N SER A 276 -10.88 17.93 -2.78
CA SER A 276 -10.03 19.11 -2.97
C SER A 276 -9.05 18.92 -4.12
N TYR A 277 -8.42 17.75 -4.22
CA TYR A 277 -7.43 17.43 -5.24
C TYR A 277 -8.01 17.31 -6.66
N GLU A 278 -9.14 16.64 -6.85
CA GLU A 278 -9.82 16.52 -8.15
C GLU A 278 -10.17 17.90 -8.73
N SER A 279 -10.62 18.83 -7.88
CA SER A 279 -10.94 20.20 -8.28
C SER A 279 -9.74 21.01 -8.81
N VAL A 280 -8.51 20.59 -8.46
CA VAL A 280 -7.24 21.22 -8.87
C VAL A 280 -6.69 20.61 -10.17
N ILE A 281 -6.85 19.29 -10.38
CA ILE A 281 -6.35 18.60 -11.59
C ILE A 281 -6.89 19.26 -12.87
N ASP A 282 -8.19 19.52 -12.91
CA ASP A 282 -8.87 20.08 -14.09
C ASP A 282 -8.34 21.47 -14.50
N ARG A 283 -7.65 22.17 -13.58
CA ARG A 283 -7.13 23.53 -13.80
C ARG A 283 -5.64 23.55 -14.13
N VAL A 284 -4.87 22.58 -13.66
CA VAL A 284 -3.39 22.59 -13.75
C VAL A 284 -2.89 22.00 -15.08
N LEU A 285 -3.52 20.94 -15.59
CA LEU A 285 -3.06 20.25 -16.81
C LEU A 285 -2.90 21.16 -18.05
N PRO A 286 -3.78 22.17 -18.29
CA PRO A 286 -3.58 23.11 -19.41
C PRO A 286 -2.31 23.96 -19.31
N SER A 287 -1.83 24.26 -18.10
CA SER A 287 -0.65 25.12 -17.88
C SER A 287 0.67 24.41 -18.21
N ASP A 288 0.77 23.11 -17.93
CA ASP A 288 1.96 22.31 -18.24
C ASP A 288 2.15 22.16 -19.76
N GLY A 289 1.05 22.03 -20.52
CA GLY A 289 1.11 21.97 -21.98
C GLY A 289 1.73 23.23 -22.60
N ALA A 290 1.45 24.40 -22.03
CA ALA A 290 2.06 25.66 -22.46
C ALA A 290 3.57 25.70 -22.18
N ARG A 291 4.01 25.24 -21.00
CA ARG A 291 5.44 25.19 -20.62
C ARG A 291 6.24 24.21 -21.48
N ILE A 292 5.66 23.06 -21.82
CA ILE A 292 6.30 22.10 -22.74
C ILE A 292 6.46 22.72 -24.14
N ALA A 293 5.41 23.39 -24.66
CA ALA A 293 5.48 24.05 -25.97
C ALA A 293 6.45 25.24 -26.00
N GLU A 294 6.63 25.94 -24.87
CA GLU A 294 7.64 26.98 -24.72
C GLU A 294 9.06 26.40 -24.70
N ALA A 295 9.30 25.33 -23.94
CA ALA A 295 10.58 24.64 -23.92
C ALA A 295 10.98 24.05 -25.29
N ASP A 296 10.01 23.47 -26.02
CA ASP A 296 10.23 22.97 -27.39
C ASP A 296 10.58 24.12 -28.35
N ARG A 297 9.89 25.27 -28.26
CA ARG A 297 10.25 26.45 -29.06
C ARG A 297 11.65 26.96 -28.74
N ALA A 298 11.99 27.12 -27.46
CA ALA A 298 13.32 27.57 -27.04
C ALA A 298 14.43 26.61 -27.51
N PHE A 299 14.17 25.31 -27.47
CA PHE A 299 15.11 24.30 -27.99
C PHE A 299 15.32 24.45 -29.51
N ARG A 300 14.24 24.57 -30.29
CA ARG A 300 14.33 24.76 -31.75
C ARG A 300 15.03 26.07 -32.14
N ASP A 301 14.81 27.14 -31.38
CA ASP A 301 15.48 28.42 -31.60
C ASP A 301 16.99 28.35 -31.29
N GLN A 302 17.38 27.52 -30.31
CA GLN A 302 18.78 27.28 -29.94
C GLN A 302 19.48 26.32 -30.91
N PHE A 303 18.73 25.40 -31.53
CA PHE A 303 19.23 24.38 -32.46
C PHE A 303 18.39 24.37 -33.75
N PRO A 304 18.51 25.39 -34.62
CA PRO A 304 17.64 25.53 -35.79
C PRO A 304 17.87 24.49 -36.89
N ASP A 305 19.02 23.79 -36.88
CA ASP A 305 19.46 22.85 -37.91
C ASP A 305 19.44 21.37 -37.47
N SER A 306 18.86 21.04 -36.31
CA SER A 306 18.70 19.66 -35.81
C SER A 306 17.38 19.02 -36.19
#